data_AF-A0A350WR61-F1
#
_entry.id   AF-A0A350WR61-F1
#
_cell.length_a   1.000
_cell.length_b   1.000
_cell.length_c   1.000
_cell.angle_alpha   90.00
_cell.angle_beta   90.00
_cell.angle_gamma   90.00
#
_symmetry.space_group_name_H-M   'P 1'
#
loop_
_entity.id
_entity.type
_entity.pdbx_description
1 polymer ?
#
loop_
_entity_poly.entity_id
_entity_poly.type
_entity_poly.pdbx_seq_one_letter_code
_entity_poly.pdbx_strand_id
1 'polypeptide(L)'
;MRFQLTTLTLLLALGVTACASFGTPSTPTPSIPTDTPLPPSPTPPPSVATINGEYITSADFEAELARYNAAQTALGKTVSEEVARQVVLDDLIAQVLLSQAAAEANFEVTESDLQSRIDALVSQLGSADALSQWQAAHGYDDASFRIALKRSV
;
A
#
# COMPACT_ATOMS: atom_id res chain seq x y z
N MET A 1 58.46 36.69 1.09
CA MET A 1 59.36 35.74 0.38
C MET A 1 59.67 36.27 -1.02
N ARG A 2 60.65 35.71 -1.75
CA ARG A 2 61.14 36.24 -3.04
C ARG A 2 60.82 35.32 -4.23
N PHE A 3 60.93 35.88 -5.43
CA PHE A 3 60.41 35.38 -6.71
C PHE A 3 61.45 34.53 -7.47
N GLN A 4 61.06 33.34 -7.97
CA GLN A 4 61.58 32.63 -9.15
C GLN A 4 60.41 31.76 -9.70
N LEU A 5 60.06 31.63 -10.99
CA LEU A 5 60.66 31.94 -12.31
C LEU A 5 61.40 30.77 -13.01
N THR A 6 60.60 29.87 -13.60
CA THR A 6 60.90 28.99 -14.75
C THR A 6 59.57 28.88 -15.55
N THR A 7 59.39 29.27 -16.83
CA THR A 7 59.95 28.79 -18.12
C THR A 7 59.99 27.26 -18.24
N LEU A 8 59.55 26.59 -19.33
CA LEU A 8 59.07 26.98 -20.68
C LEU A 8 57.99 25.91 -21.10
N THR A 9 57.20 25.92 -22.19
CA THR A 9 57.25 26.54 -23.53
C THR A 9 55.82 26.61 -24.16
N LEU A 10 55.62 27.49 -25.16
CA LEU A 10 54.45 27.56 -26.06
C LEU A 10 54.75 26.83 -27.38
N LEU A 11 53.80 26.07 -27.97
CA LEU A 11 53.78 25.87 -29.43
C LEU A 11 52.41 25.42 -29.97
N LEU A 12 51.75 26.34 -30.69
CA LEU A 12 50.65 26.09 -31.62
C LEU A 12 51.25 25.88 -33.01
N ALA A 13 50.91 24.80 -33.72
CA ALA A 13 51.36 24.55 -35.09
C ALA A 13 50.23 23.96 -35.95
N LEU A 14 50.02 24.52 -37.13
CA LEU A 14 49.04 24.04 -38.12
C LEU A 14 49.62 22.86 -38.90
N GLY A 15 48.79 21.84 -39.16
CA GLY A 15 49.12 20.72 -40.04
C GLY A 15 47.93 20.38 -40.93
N VAL A 16 47.86 20.98 -42.12
CA VAL A 16 46.83 20.68 -43.12
C VAL A 16 47.38 19.63 -44.08
N THR A 17 46.92 18.38 -43.93
CA THR A 17 47.19 17.30 -44.89
C THR A 17 45.88 16.66 -45.31
N ALA A 18 45.41 16.97 -46.52
CA ALA A 18 44.28 16.28 -47.11
C ALA A 18 44.73 14.93 -47.67
N CYS A 19 44.00 13.86 -47.33
CA CYS A 19 44.16 12.55 -47.98
C CYS A 19 42.75 12.01 -48.27
N ALA A 20 42.38 11.97 -49.56
CA ALA A 20 41.06 11.54 -49.98
C ALA A 20 40.99 10.01 -50.09
N SER A 21 40.17 9.38 -49.26
CA SER A 21 39.75 7.98 -49.42
C SER A 21 38.24 7.93 -49.55
N PHE A 22 37.75 7.67 -50.77
CA PHE A 22 36.33 7.44 -51.05
C PHE A 22 35.90 6.05 -50.57
N GLY A 23 35.82 5.86 -49.26
CA GLY A 23 35.11 4.74 -48.64
C GLY A 23 33.61 5.01 -48.67
N THR A 24 32.82 4.10 -49.24
CA THR A 24 31.36 4.17 -49.16
C THR A 24 30.92 4.13 -47.69
N PRO A 25 30.12 5.11 -47.20
CA PRO A 25 29.59 5.05 -45.85
C PRO A 25 28.54 3.94 -45.77
N SER A 26 28.98 2.76 -45.33
CA SER A 26 28.10 1.66 -44.91
C SER A 26 27.42 2.08 -43.60
N THR A 27 26.43 2.96 -43.70
CA THR A 27 25.59 3.38 -42.58
C THR A 27 25.02 2.14 -41.90
N PRO A 28 25.33 1.87 -40.62
CA PRO A 28 24.74 0.73 -39.93
C PRO A 28 23.23 0.97 -39.86
N THR A 29 22.44 0.00 -40.35
CA THR A 29 20.98 0.03 -40.23
C THR A 29 20.63 0.24 -38.75
N PRO A 30 19.81 1.24 -38.40
CA PRO A 30 19.40 1.45 -37.02
C PRO A 30 18.78 0.16 -36.46
N SER A 31 19.33 -0.35 -35.37
CA SER A 31 18.68 -1.45 -34.66
C SER A 31 17.35 -0.91 -34.12
N ILE A 32 16.25 -1.47 -34.61
CA ILE A 32 14.92 -1.18 -34.07
C ILE A 32 14.96 -1.58 -32.59
N PRO A 33 14.49 -0.73 -31.65
CA PRO A 33 14.42 -1.12 -30.25
C PRO A 33 13.43 -2.28 -30.11
N THR A 34 13.87 -3.39 -29.52
CA THR A 34 12.98 -4.47 -29.10
C THR A 34 12.09 -3.96 -27.96
N ASP A 35 10.78 -4.21 -28.03
CA ASP A 35 9.86 -3.90 -26.93
C ASP A 35 10.29 -4.65 -25.65
N THR A 36 10.72 -3.89 -24.64
CA THR A 36 10.98 -4.43 -23.30
C THR A 36 9.64 -4.88 -22.70
N PRO A 37 9.50 -6.13 -22.24
CA PRO A 37 8.29 -6.59 -21.57
C PRO A 37 7.93 -5.68 -20.40
N LEU A 38 6.63 -5.36 -20.26
CA LEU A 38 6.13 -4.61 -19.12
C LEU A 38 6.49 -5.34 -17.81
N PRO A 39 6.84 -4.61 -16.74
CA PRO A 39 7.09 -5.23 -15.44
C PRO A 39 5.84 -5.99 -14.96
N PRO A 40 6.00 -7.10 -14.22
CA PRO A 40 4.88 -7.89 -13.75
C PRO A 40 3.98 -7.05 -12.83
N SER A 41 2.66 -7.20 -12.98
CA SER A 41 1.69 -6.69 -12.02
C SER A 41 1.96 -7.26 -10.63
N PRO A 42 1.78 -6.49 -9.53
CA PRO A 42 1.80 -7.06 -8.19
C PRO A 42 0.75 -8.18 -8.06
N THR A 43 1.11 -9.22 -7.32
CA THR A 43 0.20 -10.33 -6.98
C THR A 43 -0.86 -9.85 -5.98
N PRO A 44 -2.17 -10.11 -6.21
CA PRO A 44 -3.22 -9.80 -5.24
C PRO A 44 -3.02 -10.50 -3.88
N PRO A 45 -3.54 -9.93 -2.77
CA PRO A 45 -3.49 -10.57 -1.46
C PRO A 45 -4.43 -11.79 -1.39
N PRO A 46 -4.13 -12.81 -0.55
CA PRO A 46 -5.07 -13.89 -0.24
C PRO A 46 -6.38 -13.31 0.30
N SER A 47 -7.49 -13.63 -0.38
CA SER A 47 -8.79 -12.98 -0.17
C SER A 47 -9.94 -13.99 -0.20
N VAL A 48 -10.97 -13.74 0.60
CA VAL A 48 -12.23 -14.52 0.60
C VAL A 48 -13.27 -13.95 -0.38
N ALA A 49 -13.19 -12.65 -0.67
CA ALA A 49 -14.06 -11.97 -1.63
C ALA A 49 -13.37 -10.75 -2.25
N THR A 50 -13.91 -10.27 -3.37
CA THR A 50 -13.49 -9.02 -4.01
C THR A 50 -14.73 -8.24 -4.45
N ILE A 51 -14.89 -7.02 -3.92
CA ILE A 51 -16.10 -6.19 -4.06
C ILE A 51 -15.71 -4.92 -4.80
N ASN A 52 -16.16 -4.79 -6.05
CA ASN A 52 -15.84 -3.66 -6.96
C ASN A 52 -14.33 -3.36 -7.15
N GLY A 53 -13.46 -4.34 -6.84
CA GLY A 53 -12.00 -4.22 -6.91
C GLY A 53 -11.30 -4.12 -5.54
N GLU A 54 -12.07 -3.92 -4.46
CA GLU A 54 -11.58 -3.96 -3.08
C GLU A 54 -11.53 -5.41 -2.55
N TYR A 55 -10.50 -5.76 -1.79
CA TYR A 55 -10.27 -7.12 -1.32
C TYR A 55 -10.69 -7.29 0.14
N ILE A 56 -11.57 -8.26 0.43
CA ILE A 56 -11.76 -8.76 1.79
C ILE A 56 -10.72 -9.86 1.99
N THR A 57 -9.63 -9.54 2.70
CA THR A 57 -8.50 -10.47 2.83
C THR A 57 -8.87 -11.68 3.69
N SER A 58 -8.20 -12.81 3.49
CA SER A 58 -8.38 -13.99 4.34
C SER A 58 -7.94 -13.72 5.78
N ALA A 59 -7.02 -12.78 6.01
CA ALA A 59 -6.58 -12.41 7.35
C ALA A 59 -7.66 -11.60 8.10
N ASP A 60 -8.25 -10.59 7.45
CA ASP A 60 -9.33 -9.79 8.02
C ASP A 60 -10.55 -10.66 8.35
N PHE A 61 -10.91 -11.55 7.44
CA PHE A 61 -12.06 -12.45 7.62
C PHE A 61 -11.89 -13.41 8.80
N GLU A 62 -10.78 -14.14 8.89
CA GLU A 62 -10.58 -15.10 9.99
C GLU A 62 -10.37 -14.37 11.34
N ALA A 63 -9.83 -13.14 11.34
CA ALA A 63 -9.75 -12.31 12.54
C ALA A 63 -11.12 -11.81 13.02
N GLU A 64 -12.02 -11.42 12.11
CA GLU A 64 -13.39 -11.04 12.47
C GLU A 64 -14.22 -12.26 12.90
N LEU A 65 -13.97 -13.43 12.28
CA LEU A 65 -14.57 -14.69 12.70
C LEU A 65 -14.16 -15.08 14.14
N ALA A 66 -12.90 -14.85 14.51
CA ALA A 66 -12.44 -15.04 15.88
C ALA A 66 -13.15 -14.09 16.87
N ARG A 67 -13.28 -12.80 16.52
CA ARG A 67 -14.01 -11.80 17.33
C ARG A 67 -15.48 -12.14 17.49
N TYR A 68 -16.16 -12.50 16.40
CA TYR A 68 -17.56 -12.92 16.40
C TYR A 68 -17.78 -14.14 17.31
N ASN A 69 -16.96 -15.18 17.17
CA ASN A 69 -17.06 -16.39 17.99
C ASN A 69 -16.77 -16.12 19.47
N ALA A 70 -15.82 -15.24 19.79
CA ALA A 70 -15.57 -14.81 21.16
C ALA A 70 -16.78 -14.05 21.76
N ALA A 71 -17.37 -13.13 21.00
CA ALA A 71 -18.56 -12.38 21.43
C ALA A 71 -19.78 -13.29 21.64
N GLN A 72 -20.03 -14.25 20.73
CA GLN A 72 -21.15 -15.19 20.87
C GLN A 72 -20.93 -16.15 22.06
N THR A 73 -19.68 -16.58 22.31
CA THR A 73 -19.31 -17.37 23.49
C THR A 73 -19.54 -16.58 24.78
N ALA A 74 -19.15 -15.30 24.84
CA ALA A 74 -19.40 -14.42 25.99
C ALA A 74 -20.90 -14.18 26.25
N LEU A 75 -21.73 -14.24 25.20
CA LEU A 75 -23.20 -14.19 25.29
C LEU A 75 -23.85 -15.55 25.59
N GLY A 76 -23.06 -16.61 25.82
CA GLY A 76 -23.56 -17.97 26.12
C GLY A 76 -24.25 -18.66 24.93
N LYS A 77 -23.96 -18.23 23.69
CA LYS A 77 -24.58 -18.76 22.47
C LYS A 77 -23.63 -19.73 21.76
N THR A 78 -24.17 -20.87 21.33
CA THR A 78 -23.52 -21.76 20.37
C THR A 78 -23.98 -21.41 18.96
N VAL A 79 -23.05 -21.15 18.05
CA VAL A 79 -23.29 -20.98 16.61
C VAL A 79 -22.49 -22.09 15.89
N SER A 80 -23.01 -22.63 14.79
CA SER A 80 -22.22 -23.53 13.94
C SER A 80 -21.19 -22.74 13.14
N GLU A 81 -20.03 -23.35 12.86
CA GLU A 81 -18.93 -22.71 12.13
C GLU A 81 -19.40 -22.12 10.79
N GLU A 82 -20.18 -22.87 10.00
CA GLU A 82 -20.77 -22.42 8.74
C GLU A 82 -21.60 -21.13 8.89
N VAL A 83 -22.45 -21.05 9.92
CA VAL A 83 -23.31 -19.87 10.15
C VAL A 83 -22.47 -18.70 10.66
N ALA A 84 -21.45 -18.94 11.48
CA ALA A 84 -20.52 -17.90 11.91
C ALA A 84 -19.71 -17.35 10.72
N ARG A 85 -19.20 -18.22 9.84
CA ARG A 85 -18.48 -17.84 8.61
C ARG A 85 -19.37 -17.04 7.67
N GLN A 86 -20.60 -17.47 7.44
CA GLN A 86 -21.55 -16.76 6.57
C GLN A 86 -21.90 -15.37 7.14
N VAL A 87 -22.27 -15.28 8.42
CA VAL A 87 -22.63 -14.00 9.06
C VAL A 87 -21.49 -12.99 9.01
N VAL A 88 -20.25 -13.42 9.25
CA VAL A 88 -19.07 -12.55 9.19
C VAL A 88 -18.73 -12.15 7.75
N LEU A 89 -18.90 -13.03 6.77
CA LEU A 89 -18.67 -12.69 5.37
C LEU A 89 -19.71 -11.67 4.86
N ASP A 90 -20.99 -11.89 5.16
CA ASP A 90 -22.07 -10.99 4.77
C ASP A 90 -21.92 -9.60 5.41
N ASP A 91 -21.54 -9.54 6.69
CA ASP A 91 -21.30 -8.28 7.40
C ASP A 91 -20.09 -7.52 6.82
N LEU A 92 -18.96 -8.20 6.57
CA LEU A 92 -17.79 -7.58 5.93
C LEU A 92 -18.10 -7.07 4.51
N ILE A 93 -18.90 -7.80 3.72
CA ILE A 93 -19.37 -7.35 2.41
C ILE A 93 -20.28 -6.12 2.54
N ALA A 94 -21.21 -6.12 3.51
CA ALA A 94 -22.10 -4.99 3.77
C ALA A 94 -21.33 -3.73 4.20
N GLN A 95 -20.32 -3.87 5.09
CA GLN A 95 -19.45 -2.77 5.48
C GLN A 95 -18.67 -2.19 4.28
N VAL A 96 -18.07 -3.04 3.44
CA VAL A 96 -17.33 -2.60 2.23
C VAL A 96 -18.24 -1.86 1.25
N LEU A 97 -19.44 -2.39 0.97
CA LEU A 97 -20.42 -1.72 0.10
C LEU A 97 -20.88 -0.37 0.68
N LEU A 98 -21.01 -0.27 2.00
CA LEU A 98 -21.36 0.97 2.69
C LEU A 98 -20.25 2.01 2.60
N SER A 99 -18.98 1.63 2.83
CA SER A 99 -17.84 2.56 2.67
C SER A 99 -17.62 3.00 1.22
N GLN A 100 -17.90 2.13 0.24
CA GLN A 100 -17.86 2.50 -1.18
C GLN A 100 -18.98 3.48 -1.54
N ALA A 101 -20.23 3.23 -1.12
CA ALA A 101 -21.34 4.15 -1.34
C ALA A 101 -21.15 5.50 -0.61
N ALA A 102 -20.52 5.50 0.57
CA ALA A 102 -20.14 6.72 1.28
C ALA A 102 -19.12 7.54 0.47
N ALA A 103 -18.06 6.89 -0.05
CA ALA A 103 -17.05 7.53 -0.88
C ALA A 103 -17.64 8.09 -2.20
N GLU A 104 -18.53 7.36 -2.88
CA GLU A 104 -19.27 7.85 -4.06
C GLU A 104 -20.12 9.09 -3.74
N ALA A 105 -20.70 9.14 -2.52
CA ALA A 105 -21.43 10.29 -2.01
C ALA A 105 -20.53 11.42 -1.46
N ASN A 106 -19.21 11.33 -1.60
CA ASN A 106 -18.18 12.28 -1.10
C ASN A 106 -18.03 12.31 0.44
N PHE A 107 -18.44 11.24 1.13
CA PHE A 107 -18.19 11.00 2.55
C PHE A 107 -17.03 10.00 2.72
N GLU A 108 -15.79 10.48 2.61
CA GLU A 108 -14.60 9.69 2.94
C GLU A 108 -14.14 9.98 4.38
N VAL A 109 -13.79 8.94 5.16
CA VAL A 109 -13.10 9.11 6.45
C VAL A 109 -11.65 9.51 6.21
N THR A 110 -11.32 10.77 6.49
CA THR A 110 -9.94 11.23 6.44
C THR A 110 -9.14 10.66 7.61
N GLU A 111 -7.81 10.69 7.52
CA GLU A 111 -6.95 10.28 8.64
C GLU A 111 -7.12 11.18 9.89
N SER A 112 -7.62 12.41 9.72
CA SER A 112 -7.98 13.30 10.83
C SER A 112 -9.27 12.85 11.53
N ASP A 113 -10.25 12.36 10.78
CA ASP A 113 -11.51 11.84 11.35
C ASP A 113 -11.27 10.50 12.04
N LEU A 114 -10.47 9.63 11.41
CA LEU A 114 -10.04 8.36 12.00
C LEU A 114 -9.25 8.58 13.30
N GLN A 115 -8.30 9.53 13.32
CA GLN A 115 -7.60 9.86 14.56
C GLN A 115 -8.54 10.46 15.61
N SER A 116 -9.49 11.31 15.22
CA SER A 116 -10.50 11.86 16.14
C SER A 116 -11.39 10.77 16.77
N ARG A 117 -11.74 9.70 16.02
CA ARG A 117 -12.43 8.52 16.55
C ARG A 117 -11.56 7.74 17.53
N ILE A 118 -10.26 7.57 17.24
CA ILE A 118 -9.30 6.91 18.14
C ILE A 118 -9.12 7.71 19.43
N ASP A 119 -8.91 9.02 19.35
CA ASP A 119 -8.74 9.91 20.51
C ASP A 119 -10.01 9.93 21.39
N ALA A 120 -11.20 9.86 20.77
CA ALA A 120 -12.46 9.72 21.50
C ALA A 120 -12.58 8.38 22.24
N LEU A 121 -12.04 7.27 21.69
CA LEU A 121 -11.99 5.97 22.36
C LEU A 121 -10.94 5.95 23.49
N VAL A 122 -9.78 6.58 23.28
CA VAL A 122 -8.77 6.83 24.33
C VAL A 122 -9.37 7.59 25.50
N SER A 123 -10.17 8.62 25.24
CA SER A 123 -10.89 9.39 26.26
C SER A 123 -11.94 8.56 27.01
N GLN A 124 -12.69 7.70 26.31
CA GLN A 124 -13.68 6.80 26.90
C GLN A 124 -13.06 5.68 27.77
N LEU A 125 -11.91 5.15 27.37
CA LEU A 125 -11.18 4.12 28.11
C LEU A 125 -10.21 4.69 29.17
N GLY A 126 -10.01 6.01 29.19
CA GLY A 126 -9.21 6.74 30.15
C GLY A 126 -7.70 6.82 29.84
N SER A 127 -7.16 6.00 28.94
CA SER A 127 -5.78 6.13 28.45
C SER A 127 -5.54 5.40 27.12
N ALA A 128 -4.44 5.76 26.44
CA ALA A 128 -3.98 5.06 25.24
C ALA A 128 -3.57 3.60 25.56
N ASP A 129 -2.93 3.38 26.70
CA ASP A 129 -2.55 2.05 27.18
C ASP A 129 -3.79 1.16 27.40
N ALA A 130 -4.92 1.73 27.84
CA ALA A 130 -6.18 1.01 28.00
C ALA A 130 -6.80 0.63 26.64
N LEU A 131 -6.73 1.51 25.65
CA LEU A 131 -7.14 1.18 24.27
C LEU A 131 -6.23 0.09 23.66
N SER A 132 -4.92 0.17 23.84
CA SER A 132 -3.98 -0.83 23.34
C SER A 132 -4.16 -2.20 24.00
N GLN A 133 -4.41 -2.23 25.32
CA GLN A 133 -4.79 -3.46 26.02
C GLN A 133 -6.13 -4.03 25.53
N TRP A 134 -7.12 -3.17 25.27
CA TRP A 134 -8.40 -3.60 24.70
C TRP A 134 -8.22 -4.19 23.30
N GLN A 135 -7.46 -3.52 22.42
CA GLN A 135 -7.13 -3.99 21.06
C GLN A 135 -6.50 -5.39 21.11
N ALA A 136 -5.42 -5.56 21.88
CA ALA A 136 -4.71 -6.83 22.01
C ALA A 136 -5.62 -7.94 22.57
N ALA A 137 -6.49 -7.64 23.54
CA ALA A 137 -7.45 -8.59 24.09
C ALA A 137 -8.54 -9.02 23.09
N HIS A 138 -8.79 -8.24 22.04
CA HIS A 138 -9.76 -8.53 20.97
C HIS A 138 -9.09 -8.94 19.64
N GLY A 139 -7.79 -9.28 19.66
CA GLY A 139 -7.06 -9.76 18.49
C GLY A 139 -6.78 -8.68 17.44
N TYR A 140 -6.67 -7.42 17.84
CA TYR A 140 -6.25 -6.30 17.00
C TYR A 140 -4.79 -5.90 17.26
N ASP A 141 -4.12 -5.46 16.20
CA ASP A 141 -3.02 -4.50 16.25
C ASP A 141 -3.51 -3.12 15.78
N ASP A 142 -2.66 -2.09 15.83
CA ASP A 142 -3.05 -0.72 15.44
C ASP A 142 -3.49 -0.62 13.96
N ALA A 143 -2.83 -1.35 13.06
CA ALA A 143 -3.12 -1.31 11.64
C ALA A 143 -4.49 -1.95 11.31
N SER A 144 -4.72 -3.17 11.79
CA SER A 144 -6.00 -3.88 11.64
C SER A 144 -7.15 -3.16 12.35
N PHE A 145 -6.90 -2.53 13.50
CA PHE A 145 -7.89 -1.69 14.18
C PHE A 145 -8.23 -0.43 13.38
N ARG A 146 -7.23 0.26 12.82
CA ARG A 146 -7.43 1.43 11.94
C ARG A 146 -8.20 1.06 10.68
N ILE A 147 -7.95 -0.10 10.07
CA ILE A 147 -8.71 -0.64 8.94
C ILE A 147 -10.18 -0.89 9.34
N ALA A 148 -10.42 -1.60 10.46
CA ALA A 148 -11.77 -1.88 10.93
C ALA A 148 -12.55 -0.60 11.28
N LEU A 149 -11.92 0.40 11.89
CA LEU A 149 -12.52 1.71 12.14
C LEU A 149 -12.79 2.51 10.85
N LYS A 150 -11.89 2.48 9.86
CA LYS A 150 -12.09 3.21 8.60
C LYS A 150 -13.21 2.62 7.74
N ARG A 151 -13.47 1.31 7.86
CA ARG A 151 -14.54 0.59 7.16
C ARG A 151 -15.91 0.68 7.86
N SER A 152 -15.94 0.84 9.18
CA SER A 152 -17.19 0.97 9.96
C SER A 152 -17.67 2.44 10.03
N VAL A 153 -18.31 2.88 8.95
CA VAL A 153 -18.84 4.24 8.75
C VAL A 153 -20.35 4.34 8.91
#